data_AF-A0A061BJ26-F1
#
_entry.id   AF-A0A061BJ26-F1
#
_cell.length_a   1.000
_cell.length_b   1.000
_cell.length_c   1.000
_cell.angle_alpha   90.00
_cell.angle_beta   90.00
_cell.angle_gamma   90.00
#
_symmetry.space_group_name_H-M   'P 1'
#
loop_
_entity.id
_entity.type
_entity.pdbx_description
1 polymer ?
#
loop_
_entity_poly.entity_id
_entity_poly.type
_entity_poly.pdbx_seq_one_letter_code
_entity_poly.pdbx_strand_id
1 'polypeptide(L)'
;MLISLGHLAGQLGAFVGESESVKKAVENAIIVVINSNEELKKLYSSHVTNLSESVRSGDQAGDTGEIKMLTNEITSQITETKRLIDSLNNPLNHSLPSPSPSADSAKLHSKLEALKKVEKLCGFYENSNNQQNDPKNLLENLCTGLETFLGFNSASKGYNGTGIVYSDLDRLCDGVMGFLSGVLGAVKDDEAVKTYDNYMDKKLSEVLKEVNKNIGTGRTGLVDAVAAVKEWWRGMKSVDDL
;
A
#
# COMPACT_ATOMS: atom_id res chain seq x y z
N MET A 1 -2.21 22.81 17.77
CA MET A 1 -0.82 22.55 17.30
C MET A 1 -0.94 22.01 15.89
N LEU A 2 -0.59 22.79 14.85
CA LEU A 2 -0.72 22.33 13.46
C LEU A 2 0.37 21.31 13.13
N ILE A 3 -0.03 20.05 12.93
CA ILE A 3 0.85 19.00 12.42
C ILE A 3 1.07 19.27 10.93
N SER A 4 2.32 19.47 10.52
CA SER A 4 2.63 19.70 9.10
C SER A 4 2.55 18.40 8.31
N LEU A 5 2.23 18.50 7.01
CA LEU A 5 2.20 17.33 6.12
C LEU A 5 3.55 16.59 6.09
N GLY A 6 4.66 17.32 6.21
CA GLY A 6 5.99 16.74 6.34
C GLY A 6 6.19 15.95 7.64
N HIS A 7 5.56 16.36 8.75
CA HIS A 7 5.58 15.63 10.01
C HIS A 7 4.81 14.31 9.90
N LEU A 8 3.60 14.33 9.34
CA LEU A 8 2.80 13.12 9.08
C LEU A 8 3.50 12.15 8.13
N ALA A 9 4.10 12.65 7.05
CA ALA A 9 4.81 11.82 6.09
C ALA A 9 6.12 11.25 6.68
N GLY A 10 6.78 11.95 7.61
CA GLY A 10 7.87 11.41 8.40
C GLY A 10 7.44 10.29 9.36
N GLN A 11 6.29 10.45 10.04
CA GLN A 11 5.69 9.39 10.88
C GLN A 11 5.27 8.17 10.05
N LEU A 12 4.67 8.40 8.88
CA LEU A 12 4.33 7.33 7.94
C LEU A 12 5.59 6.63 7.43
N GLY A 13 6.66 7.36 7.14
CA GLY A 13 7.96 6.80 6.75
C GLY A 13 8.60 5.95 7.84
N ALA A 14 8.51 6.38 9.11
CA ALA A 14 8.92 5.54 10.24
C ALA A 14 8.05 4.28 10.38
N PHE A 15 6.73 4.42 10.21
CA PHE A 15 5.78 3.31 10.25
C PHE A 15 5.99 2.32 9.10
N VAL A 16 6.36 2.79 7.90
CA VAL A 16 6.53 1.94 6.71
C VAL A 16 7.97 1.40 6.60
N GLY A 17 8.99 2.18 6.98
CA GLY A 17 10.40 1.83 6.79
C GLY A 17 10.92 0.75 7.73
N GLU A 18 10.48 0.72 8.99
CA GLU A 18 10.96 -0.25 10.00
C GLU A 18 9.93 -1.31 10.40
N SER A 19 8.73 -1.28 9.83
CA SER A 19 7.68 -2.22 10.21
C SER A 19 7.98 -3.63 9.72
N GLU A 20 8.00 -4.57 10.66
CA GLU A 20 8.02 -6.01 10.37
C GLU A 20 6.89 -6.43 9.43
N SER A 21 5.77 -5.71 9.42
CA SER A 21 4.68 -5.99 8.48
C SER A 21 5.09 -5.68 7.04
N VAL A 22 5.91 -4.65 6.81
CA VAL A 22 6.40 -4.29 5.48
C VAL A 22 7.46 -5.28 5.01
N LYS A 23 8.39 -5.69 5.89
CA LYS A 23 9.35 -6.76 5.57
C LYS A 23 8.67 -8.06 5.18
N LYS A 24 7.68 -8.50 5.96
CA LYS A 24 6.87 -9.68 5.65
C LYS A 24 6.05 -9.53 4.37
N ALA A 25 5.55 -8.34 4.08
CA ALA A 25 4.85 -8.08 2.82
C ALA A 25 5.80 -8.23 1.62
N VAL A 26 7.05 -7.75 1.74
CA VAL A 26 8.08 -7.90 0.70
C VAL A 26 8.48 -9.37 0.54
N GLU A 27 8.67 -10.12 1.62
CA GLU A 27 8.96 -11.56 1.59
C GLU A 27 7.84 -12.36 0.89
N ASN A 28 6.59 -12.09 1.26
CA ASN A 28 5.43 -12.70 0.60
C ASN A 28 5.36 -12.33 -0.89
N ALA A 29 5.67 -11.08 -1.24
CA ALA A 29 5.73 -10.66 -2.64
C ALA A 29 6.82 -11.44 -3.42
N ILE A 30 8.01 -11.63 -2.82
CA ILE A 30 9.09 -12.44 -3.40
C ILE A 30 8.59 -13.88 -3.64
N ILE A 31 7.98 -14.50 -2.63
CA ILE A 31 7.43 -15.86 -2.70
C ILE A 31 6.39 -15.96 -3.84
N VAL A 32 5.47 -15.01 -3.94
CA VAL A 32 4.43 -14.99 -4.97
C VAL A 32 5.03 -14.87 -6.37
N VAL A 33 6.00 -13.96 -6.56
CA VAL A 33 6.65 -13.77 -7.87
C VAL A 33 7.40 -15.03 -8.30
N ILE A 34 8.15 -15.67 -7.39
CA ILE A 34 8.86 -16.93 -7.68
C ILE A 34 7.87 -18.04 -8.05
N ASN A 35 6.80 -18.21 -7.28
CA ASN A 35 5.81 -19.27 -7.50
C ASN A 35 4.95 -19.05 -8.76
N SER A 36 4.84 -17.81 -9.25
CA SER A 36 4.11 -17.48 -10.47
C SER A 36 4.86 -17.85 -11.76
N ASN A 37 6.14 -18.22 -11.67
CA ASN A 37 6.94 -18.69 -12.79
C ASN A 37 7.43 -20.12 -12.56
N GLU A 38 7.04 -21.05 -13.43
CA GLU A 38 7.35 -22.49 -13.28
C GLU A 38 8.84 -22.83 -13.23
N GLU A 39 9.70 -22.05 -13.89
CA GLU A 39 11.15 -22.28 -13.82
C GLU A 39 11.74 -21.80 -12.50
N LEU A 40 11.36 -20.59 -12.08
CA LEU A 40 11.84 -20.00 -10.83
C LEU A 40 11.34 -20.82 -9.64
N LYS A 41 10.07 -21.24 -9.66
CA LYS A 41 9.47 -22.08 -8.62
C LYS A 41 10.27 -23.34 -8.34
N LYS A 42 10.75 -24.02 -9.39
CA LYS A 42 11.57 -25.23 -9.24
C LYS A 42 12.94 -24.89 -8.66
N LEU A 43 13.59 -23.88 -9.22
CA LEU A 43 14.98 -23.56 -8.93
C LEU A 43 15.18 -22.92 -7.55
N TYR A 44 14.24 -22.10 -7.11
CA TYR A 44 14.32 -21.34 -5.86
C TYR A 44 13.38 -21.90 -4.78
N SER A 45 12.92 -23.15 -4.92
CA SER A 45 12.00 -23.81 -3.97
C SER A 45 12.54 -23.87 -2.53
N SER A 46 13.86 -24.07 -2.37
CA SER A 46 14.52 -24.02 -1.06
C SER A 46 14.40 -22.64 -0.42
N HIS A 47 14.72 -21.57 -1.18
CA HIS A 47 14.60 -20.19 -0.70
C HIS A 47 13.17 -19.84 -0.34
N VAL A 48 12.19 -20.27 -1.15
CA VAL A 48 10.76 -20.06 -0.85
C VAL A 48 10.35 -20.73 0.45
N THR A 49 10.85 -21.93 0.73
CA THR A 49 10.54 -22.66 1.97
C THR A 49 11.12 -21.92 3.18
N ASN A 50 12.39 -21.52 3.10
CA ASN A 50 13.07 -20.77 4.16
C ASN A 50 12.37 -19.43 4.45
N LEU A 51 12.03 -18.67 3.40
CA LEU A 51 11.28 -17.41 3.53
C LEU A 51 9.89 -17.64 4.11
N SER A 52 9.20 -18.72 3.73
CA SER A 52 7.86 -19.03 4.26
C SER A 52 7.90 -19.42 5.73
N GLU A 53 8.95 -20.09 6.19
CA GLU A 53 9.16 -20.42 7.60
C GLU A 53 9.45 -19.16 8.41
N SER A 54 10.36 -18.33 7.90
CA SER A 54 10.69 -17.00 8.43
C SER A 54 9.45 -16.14 8.67
N VAL A 55 8.58 -15.95 7.65
CA VAL A 55 7.35 -15.15 7.75
C VAL A 55 6.44 -15.62 8.90
N ARG A 56 6.44 -16.93 9.18
CA ARG A 56 5.59 -17.58 10.20
C ARG A 56 6.19 -17.51 11.60
N SER A 57 7.51 -17.59 11.73
CA SER A 57 8.20 -17.35 13.00
C SER A 57 8.24 -15.85 13.29
N GLY A 58 7.87 -15.41 14.49
CA GLY A 58 7.90 -14.00 14.86
C GLY A 58 9.31 -13.42 15.08
N ASP A 59 10.39 -14.12 14.70
CA ASP A 59 11.77 -13.81 15.10
C ASP A 59 12.60 -13.15 13.99
N GLN A 60 13.23 -12.02 14.33
CA GLN A 60 13.88 -11.06 13.42
C GLN A 60 15.30 -11.42 12.94
N ALA A 61 15.82 -12.62 13.17
CA ALA A 61 17.27 -12.86 13.09
C ALA A 61 17.77 -13.70 11.88
N GLY A 62 16.89 -14.35 11.11
CA GLY A 62 17.28 -15.29 10.03
C GLY A 62 17.22 -14.73 8.61
N ASP A 63 16.44 -13.67 8.38
CA ASP A 63 15.81 -13.42 7.08
C ASP A 63 16.72 -12.67 6.12
N THR A 64 17.51 -11.73 6.64
CA THR A 64 18.46 -10.92 5.87
C THR A 64 19.55 -11.77 5.23
N GLY A 65 19.96 -12.88 5.87
CA GLY A 65 20.98 -13.78 5.33
C GLY A 65 20.50 -14.54 4.10
N GLU A 66 19.28 -15.07 4.17
CA GLU A 66 18.66 -15.82 3.09
C GLU A 66 18.35 -14.93 1.88
N ILE A 67 17.83 -13.72 2.11
CA ILE A 67 17.56 -12.75 1.04
C ILE A 67 18.85 -12.34 0.35
N LYS A 68 19.93 -12.11 1.09
CA LYS A 68 21.23 -11.76 0.50
C LYS A 68 21.79 -12.90 -0.38
N MET A 69 21.63 -14.15 0.05
CA MET A 69 22.00 -15.32 -0.76
C MET A 69 21.16 -15.39 -2.04
N LEU A 70 19.85 -15.20 -1.91
CA LEU A 70 18.93 -15.16 -3.05
C LEU A 70 19.28 -14.05 -4.05
N THR A 71 19.60 -12.84 -3.56
CA THR A 71 20.02 -11.69 -4.39
C THR A 71 21.22 -12.06 -5.26
N ASN A 72 22.27 -12.64 -4.68
CA ASN A 72 23.48 -13.01 -5.43
C ASN A 72 23.19 -14.03 -6.54
N GLU A 73 22.41 -15.06 -6.22
CA GLU A 73 22.03 -16.12 -7.19
C GLU A 73 21.18 -15.55 -8.33
N ILE A 74 20.24 -14.66 -8.02
CA ILE A 74 19.38 -14.02 -9.01
C ILE A 74 20.18 -13.09 -9.92
N THR A 75 21.08 -12.26 -9.39
CA THR A 75 21.90 -11.35 -10.21
C THR A 75 22.79 -12.14 -11.19
N SER A 76 23.34 -13.28 -10.74
CA SER A 76 24.08 -14.21 -11.62
C SER A 76 23.19 -14.73 -12.76
N GLN A 77 21.99 -15.20 -12.42
CA GLN A 77 21.03 -15.74 -13.39
C GLN A 77 20.45 -14.71 -14.34
N ILE A 78 20.26 -13.46 -13.92
CA ILE A 78 19.89 -12.35 -14.79
C ILE A 78 20.97 -12.15 -15.86
N THR A 79 22.23 -12.16 -15.44
CA THR A 79 23.37 -11.97 -16.35
C THR A 79 23.44 -13.10 -17.39
N GLU A 80 23.30 -14.35 -16.96
CA GLU A 80 23.33 -15.49 -17.88
C GLU A 80 22.10 -15.53 -18.80
N THR A 81 20.90 -15.28 -18.28
CA THR A 81 19.67 -15.23 -19.08
C THR A 81 19.74 -14.13 -20.14
N LYS A 82 20.33 -12.97 -19.80
CA LYS A 82 20.54 -11.87 -20.74
C LYS A 82 21.54 -12.26 -21.83
N ARG A 83 22.65 -12.90 -21.48
CA ARG A 83 23.64 -13.43 -22.43
C ARG A 83 23.02 -14.45 -23.41
N LEU A 84 22.15 -15.33 -22.90
CA LEU A 84 21.42 -16.29 -23.73
C LEU A 84 20.48 -15.59 -24.72
N ILE A 85 19.70 -14.61 -24.26
CA ILE A 85 18.81 -13.81 -25.13
C ILE A 85 19.62 -13.09 -26.22
N ASP A 86 20.74 -12.46 -25.86
CA ASP A 86 21.61 -11.77 -26.83
C ASP A 86 22.19 -12.74 -27.87
N SER A 87 22.54 -13.97 -27.46
CA SER A 87 23.05 -15.01 -28.37
C SER A 87 22.00 -15.54 -29.35
N LEU A 88 20.73 -15.55 -28.94
CA LEU A 88 19.58 -15.97 -29.76
C LEU A 88 19.18 -14.88 -30.77
N ASN A 89 19.39 -13.61 -30.43
CA ASN A 89 19.06 -12.47 -31.29
C ASN A 89 20.14 -12.19 -32.36
N ASN A 90 21.29 -12.87 -32.32
CA ASN A 90 22.39 -12.64 -33.25
C ASN A 90 22.16 -13.38 -34.60
N PRO A 91 22.18 -12.71 -35.77
CA PRO A 91 21.76 -13.31 -37.05
C PRO A 91 22.62 -14.47 -37.58
N LEU A 92 23.76 -14.78 -36.96
CA LEU A 92 24.76 -15.74 -37.44
C LEU A 92 24.57 -17.19 -36.94
N ASN A 93 23.60 -17.45 -36.06
CA ASN A 93 23.36 -18.80 -35.53
C ASN A 93 22.26 -19.54 -36.31
N HIS A 94 22.53 -19.85 -37.57
CA HIS A 94 21.74 -20.81 -38.37
C HIS A 94 22.20 -22.24 -38.05
N SER A 95 22.04 -22.69 -36.80
CA SER A 95 22.25 -24.11 -36.48
C SER A 95 21.65 -24.51 -35.14
N LEU A 96 20.32 -24.52 -35.02
CA LEU A 96 19.64 -25.37 -34.04
C LEU A 96 18.30 -25.85 -34.63
N PRO A 97 18.12 -27.17 -34.85
CA PRO A 97 16.82 -27.75 -35.14
C PRO A 97 16.09 -27.98 -33.80
N SER A 98 15.18 -27.09 -33.43
CA SER A 98 14.25 -27.30 -32.30
C SER A 98 12.92 -26.60 -32.60
N PRO A 99 11.77 -27.10 -32.09
CA PRO A 99 10.46 -26.69 -32.55
C PRO A 99 10.17 -25.25 -32.10
N SER A 100 10.00 -24.35 -33.07
CA SER A 100 9.57 -22.95 -32.94
C SER A 100 10.43 -22.05 -32.01
N PRO A 101 11.45 -21.35 -32.54
CA PRO A 101 12.31 -20.39 -31.82
C PRO A 101 11.56 -19.31 -31.02
N SER A 102 10.30 -19.04 -31.38
CA SER A 102 9.43 -18.04 -30.74
C SER A 102 8.96 -18.43 -29.33
N ALA A 103 8.74 -19.73 -29.06
CA ALA A 103 8.24 -20.17 -27.75
C ALA A 103 9.34 -20.13 -26.69
N ASP A 104 10.56 -20.53 -27.06
CA ASP A 104 11.72 -20.52 -26.16
C ASP A 104 12.18 -19.08 -25.85
N SER A 105 12.14 -18.17 -26.83
CA SER A 105 12.43 -16.76 -26.62
C SER A 105 11.44 -16.08 -25.67
N ALA A 106 10.12 -16.29 -25.89
CA ALA A 106 9.09 -15.72 -25.01
C ALA A 106 9.23 -16.22 -23.55
N LYS A 107 9.59 -17.49 -23.37
CA LYS A 107 9.84 -18.10 -22.07
C LYS A 107 11.07 -17.50 -21.37
N LEU A 108 12.17 -17.29 -22.10
CA LEU A 108 13.37 -16.63 -21.58
C LEU A 108 13.11 -15.18 -21.18
N HIS A 109 12.35 -14.43 -21.99
CA HIS A 109 11.94 -13.07 -21.64
C HIS A 109 11.04 -13.05 -20.40
N SER A 110 10.06 -13.95 -20.31
CA SER A 110 9.20 -14.08 -19.12
C SER A 110 10.00 -14.41 -17.85
N LYS A 111 10.99 -15.31 -17.96
CA LYS A 111 11.93 -15.63 -16.89
C LYS A 111 12.75 -14.42 -16.47
N LEU A 112 13.33 -13.69 -17.42
CA LEU A 112 14.15 -12.50 -17.15
C LEU A 112 13.35 -11.43 -16.41
N GLU A 113 12.11 -11.17 -16.83
CA GLU A 113 11.23 -10.20 -16.18
C GLU A 113 10.84 -10.62 -14.76
N ALA A 114 10.61 -11.92 -14.53
CA ALA A 114 10.38 -12.44 -13.19
C ALA A 114 11.63 -12.29 -12.29
N LEU A 115 12.81 -12.64 -12.79
CA LEU A 115 14.08 -12.48 -12.06
C LEU A 115 14.34 -11.02 -11.67
N LYS A 116 14.17 -10.07 -12.60
CA LYS A 116 14.32 -8.63 -12.31
C LYS A 116 13.35 -8.14 -11.24
N LYS A 117 12.11 -8.63 -11.25
CA LYS A 117 11.12 -8.28 -10.21
C LYS A 117 11.57 -8.76 -8.84
N VAL A 118 12.07 -9.98 -8.75
CA VAL A 118 12.60 -10.52 -7.48
C VAL A 118 13.84 -9.75 -7.03
N GLU A 119 14.79 -9.46 -7.92
CA GLU A 119 15.97 -8.63 -7.62
C GLU A 119 15.57 -7.26 -7.04
N LYS A 120 14.58 -6.60 -7.67
CA LYS A 120 14.07 -5.32 -7.18
C LYS A 120 13.45 -5.44 -5.78
N LEU A 121 12.70 -6.51 -5.52
CA LEU A 121 12.09 -6.77 -4.21
C LEU A 121 13.14 -7.07 -3.14
N CYS A 122 14.16 -7.87 -3.44
CA CYS A 122 15.28 -8.10 -2.54
C CYS A 122 16.02 -6.78 -2.23
N GLY A 123 16.23 -5.94 -3.25
CA GLY A 123 16.81 -4.61 -3.06
C GLY A 123 15.96 -3.71 -2.16
N PHE A 124 14.63 -3.78 -2.23
CA PHE A 124 13.76 -3.07 -1.30
C PHE A 124 13.89 -3.59 0.13
N TYR A 125 14.00 -4.91 0.30
CA TYR A 125 14.18 -5.53 1.60
C TYR A 125 15.51 -5.11 2.26
N GLU A 126 16.61 -5.12 1.50
CA GLU A 126 17.93 -4.74 2.03
C GLU A 126 18.03 -3.23 2.33
N ASN A 127 17.34 -2.39 1.56
CA ASN A 127 17.39 -0.93 1.69
C ASN A 127 16.36 -0.36 2.68
N SER A 128 15.46 -1.17 3.25
CA SER A 128 14.45 -0.71 4.22
C SER A 128 15.08 0.01 5.43
N ASN A 129 16.31 -0.35 5.79
CA ASN A 129 17.01 0.20 6.96
C ASN A 129 17.88 1.44 6.67
N ASN A 130 18.09 1.82 5.39
CA ASN A 130 19.10 2.81 5.00
C ASN A 130 18.52 4.12 4.43
N GLN A 131 17.19 4.29 4.40
CA GLN A 131 16.62 5.46 3.74
C GLN A 131 16.49 6.61 4.75
N GLN A 132 17.28 7.66 4.52
CA GLN A 132 16.92 9.00 4.97
C GLN A 132 15.55 9.30 4.36
N ASN A 133 14.51 9.14 5.17
CA ASN A 133 13.11 9.25 4.79
C ASN A 133 12.82 10.66 4.30
N ASP A 134 13.13 10.96 3.03
CA ASP A 134 12.55 12.11 2.36
C ASP A 134 11.05 11.81 2.23
N PRO A 135 10.20 12.52 2.99
CA PRO A 135 8.77 12.22 3.03
C PRO A 135 8.13 12.37 1.64
N LYS A 136 8.74 13.17 0.75
CA LYS A 136 8.32 13.33 -0.63
C LYS A 136 8.50 12.06 -1.45
N ASN A 137 9.68 11.44 -1.40
CA ASN A 137 9.96 10.22 -2.16
C ASN A 137 9.09 9.05 -1.71
N LEU A 138 8.77 8.95 -0.42
CA LEU A 138 7.83 7.95 0.08
C LEU A 138 6.44 8.16 -0.51
N LEU A 139 5.94 9.41 -0.48
CA LEU A 139 4.63 9.73 -1.02
C LEU A 139 4.57 9.48 -2.54
N GLU A 140 5.61 9.86 -3.27
CA GLU A 140 5.71 9.61 -4.71
C GLU A 140 5.72 8.11 -5.03
N ASN A 141 6.48 7.32 -4.28
CA ASN A 141 6.51 5.86 -4.46
C ASN A 141 5.19 5.20 -4.08
N LEU A 142 4.53 5.65 -3.02
CA LEU A 142 3.21 5.16 -2.62
C LEU A 142 2.16 5.46 -3.69
N CYS A 143 2.10 6.71 -4.16
CA CYS A 143 1.19 7.14 -5.21
C CYS A 143 1.47 6.38 -6.52
N THR A 144 2.73 6.30 -6.94
CA THR A 144 3.12 5.56 -8.16
C THR A 144 2.80 4.06 -8.03
N GLY A 145 3.00 3.49 -6.84
CA GLY A 145 2.65 2.10 -6.53
C GLY A 145 1.15 1.85 -6.61
N LEU A 146 0.33 2.75 -6.05
CA LEU A 146 -1.13 2.71 -6.14
C LEU A 146 -1.61 2.87 -7.58
N GLU A 147 -1.05 3.82 -8.34
CA GLU A 147 -1.37 3.99 -9.75
C GLU A 147 -1.07 2.72 -10.55
N THR A 148 0.10 2.11 -10.33
CA THR A 148 0.48 0.85 -10.99
C THR A 148 -0.43 -0.31 -10.58
N PHE A 149 -0.72 -0.43 -9.28
CA PHE A 149 -1.60 -1.46 -8.74
C PHE A 149 -3.02 -1.35 -9.31
N LEU A 150 -3.53 -0.13 -9.42
CA LEU A 150 -4.84 0.20 -9.98
C LEU A 150 -4.90 0.16 -11.50
N GLY A 151 -3.75 0.12 -12.19
CA GLY A 151 -3.74 0.24 -13.65
C GLY A 151 -3.99 1.64 -14.19
N PHE A 152 -3.76 2.66 -13.38
CA PHE A 152 -4.00 4.04 -13.76
C PHE A 152 -2.99 4.51 -14.81
N ASN A 153 -3.47 5.23 -15.82
CA ASN A 153 -2.64 5.93 -16.79
C ASN A 153 -2.93 7.42 -16.74
N SER A 154 -1.90 8.19 -16.40
CA SER A 154 -1.94 9.63 -16.21
C SER A 154 -2.32 10.42 -17.47
N ALA A 155 -1.94 9.95 -18.66
CA ALA A 155 -2.28 10.59 -19.94
C ALA A 155 -3.76 10.42 -20.30
N SER A 156 -4.31 9.22 -20.11
CA SER A 156 -5.73 8.91 -20.37
C SER A 156 -6.66 9.26 -19.20
N LYS A 157 -6.10 9.48 -18.00
CA LYS A 157 -6.82 9.62 -16.73
C LYS A 157 -7.75 8.43 -16.43
N GLY A 158 -7.38 7.24 -16.88
CA GLY A 158 -8.21 6.05 -16.79
C GLY A 158 -7.41 4.76 -16.71
N TYR A 159 -8.12 3.64 -16.71
CA TYR A 159 -7.54 2.30 -16.65
C TYR A 159 -6.82 1.95 -17.96
N ASN A 160 -5.60 1.44 -17.87
CA ASN A 160 -4.74 1.17 -19.02
C ASN A 160 -4.77 -0.31 -19.48
N GLY A 161 -5.60 -1.15 -18.86
CA GLY A 161 -5.67 -2.58 -19.17
C GLY A 161 -4.72 -3.46 -18.36
N THR A 162 -3.94 -2.88 -17.45
CA THR A 162 -2.99 -3.58 -16.55
C THR A 162 -3.35 -3.28 -15.10
N GLY A 163 -2.93 -4.06 -14.10
CA GLY A 163 -3.28 -3.83 -12.69
C GLY A 163 -4.47 -4.68 -12.22
N ILE A 164 -5.08 -4.31 -11.10
CA ILE A 164 -6.22 -5.06 -10.56
C ILE A 164 -7.45 -4.95 -11.46
N VAL A 165 -8.15 -6.07 -11.66
CA VAL A 165 -9.37 -6.12 -12.45
C VAL A 165 -10.53 -5.56 -11.61
N TYR A 166 -11.53 -4.93 -12.24
CA TYR A 166 -12.67 -4.29 -11.57
C TYR A 166 -13.40 -5.19 -10.55
N SER A 167 -13.38 -6.52 -10.69
CA SER A 167 -13.94 -7.44 -9.68
C SER A 167 -13.13 -7.51 -8.38
N ASP A 168 -11.81 -7.31 -8.47
CA ASP A 168 -10.92 -7.19 -7.32
C ASP A 168 -10.86 -5.76 -6.78
N LEU A 169 -11.40 -4.77 -7.53
CA LEU A 169 -11.56 -3.38 -7.06
C LEU A 169 -12.50 -3.31 -5.86
N ASP A 170 -13.56 -4.12 -5.83
CA ASP A 170 -14.46 -4.21 -4.67
C ASP A 170 -13.69 -4.68 -3.42
N ARG A 171 -12.79 -5.67 -3.57
CA ARG A 171 -11.90 -6.15 -2.49
C ARG A 171 -10.85 -5.11 -2.07
N LEU A 172 -10.34 -4.32 -3.01
CA LEU A 172 -9.49 -3.18 -2.68
C LEU A 172 -10.29 -2.12 -1.92
N CYS A 173 -11.54 -1.85 -2.34
CA CYS A 173 -12.41 -0.91 -1.66
C CYS A 173 -12.69 -1.37 -0.23
N ASP A 174 -12.98 -2.65 -0.03
CA ASP A 174 -13.11 -3.27 1.30
C ASP A 174 -11.81 -3.15 2.11
N GLY A 175 -10.65 -3.37 1.47
CA GLY A 175 -9.34 -3.22 2.11
C GLY A 175 -9.01 -1.78 2.52
N VAL A 176 -9.30 -0.80 1.66
CA VAL A 176 -9.14 0.63 1.94
C VAL A 176 -10.11 1.08 3.03
N MET A 177 -11.37 0.64 2.97
CA MET A 177 -12.36 0.91 4.01
C MET A 177 -11.96 0.27 5.34
N GLY A 178 -11.39 -0.94 5.33
CA GLY A 178 -10.84 -1.59 6.50
C GLY A 178 -9.64 -0.85 7.09
N PHE A 179 -8.71 -0.40 6.26
CA PHE A 179 -7.56 0.41 6.66
C PHE A 179 -8.01 1.74 7.28
N LEU A 180 -8.89 2.48 6.60
CA LEU A 180 -9.45 3.74 7.10
C LEU A 180 -10.23 3.51 8.40
N SER A 181 -11.01 2.44 8.49
CA SER A 181 -11.71 2.08 9.73
C SER A 181 -10.74 1.77 10.86
N GLY A 182 -9.60 1.12 10.58
CA GLY A 182 -8.56 0.85 11.56
C GLY A 182 -7.86 2.12 12.06
N VAL A 183 -7.46 3.00 11.13
CA VAL A 183 -6.85 4.31 11.45
C VAL A 183 -7.82 5.15 12.26
N LEU A 184 -9.06 5.30 11.80
CA LEU A 184 -10.10 6.07 12.49
C LEU A 184 -10.45 5.46 13.84
N GLY A 185 -10.48 4.13 13.95
CA GLY A 185 -10.67 3.44 15.23
C GLY A 185 -9.52 3.68 16.22
N ALA A 186 -8.28 3.70 15.74
CA ALA A 186 -7.11 3.94 16.57
C ALA A 186 -7.04 5.38 17.11
N VAL A 187 -7.48 6.37 16.31
CA VAL A 187 -7.49 7.79 16.72
C VAL A 187 -8.81 8.24 17.34
N LYS A 188 -9.87 7.41 17.30
CA LYS A 188 -11.19 7.74 17.88
C LYS A 188 -11.07 8.15 19.34
N ASP A 189 -10.19 7.48 20.08
CA ASP A 189 -10.03 7.71 21.50
C ASP A 189 -9.03 8.83 21.85
N ASP A 190 -8.35 9.39 20.85
CA ASP A 190 -7.39 10.48 20.99
C ASP A 190 -8.10 11.75 21.52
N GLU A 191 -7.46 12.46 22.44
CA GLU A 191 -8.00 13.65 23.08
C GLU A 191 -8.34 14.75 22.06
N ALA A 192 -7.53 14.89 21.00
CA ALA A 192 -7.77 15.83 19.91
C ALA A 192 -9.05 15.51 19.11
N VAL A 193 -9.44 14.23 19.04
CA VAL A 193 -10.63 13.75 18.32
C VAL A 193 -11.86 13.75 19.24
N LYS A 194 -11.72 13.31 20.50
CA LYS A 194 -12.79 13.33 21.53
C LYS A 194 -13.33 14.71 21.83
N THR A 195 -12.52 15.75 21.67
CA THR A 195 -12.94 17.13 21.92
C THR A 195 -14.14 17.53 21.04
N TYR A 196 -14.19 17.02 19.81
CA TYR A 196 -15.34 17.22 18.92
C TYR A 196 -16.57 16.41 19.34
N ASP A 197 -16.38 15.18 19.82
CA ASP A 197 -17.48 14.26 20.19
C ASP A 197 -18.20 14.71 21.48
N ASN A 198 -17.44 15.09 22.51
CA ASN A 198 -17.98 15.56 23.79
C ASN A 198 -18.73 16.90 23.67
N TYR A 199 -18.34 17.75 22.71
CA TYR A 199 -19.02 19.01 22.44
C TYR A 199 -20.37 18.79 21.76
N MET A 200 -20.49 17.76 20.92
CA MET A 200 -21.72 17.42 20.21
C MET A 200 -22.80 16.86 21.14
N ASP A 201 -22.45 15.91 22.02
CA ASP A 201 -23.44 15.20 22.84
C ASP A 201 -24.14 16.10 23.89
N LYS A 202 -23.38 16.92 24.62
CA LYS A 202 -23.96 17.76 25.68
C LYS A 202 -24.86 18.87 25.11
N LYS A 203 -24.38 19.60 24.10
CA LYS A 203 -25.09 20.75 23.52
C LYS A 203 -26.28 20.34 22.65
N LEU A 204 -26.18 19.22 21.91
CA LEU A 204 -27.29 18.74 21.09
C LEU A 204 -28.49 18.31 21.97
N SER A 205 -28.23 17.67 23.12
CA SER A 205 -29.30 17.26 24.04
C SER A 205 -30.07 18.45 24.62
N GLU A 206 -29.39 19.57 24.88
CA GLU A 206 -29.98 20.79 25.41
C GLU A 206 -30.81 21.51 24.34
N VAL A 207 -30.30 21.58 23.11
CA VAL A 207 -31.03 22.15 21.95
C VAL A 207 -32.30 21.35 21.66
N LEU A 208 -32.22 20.02 21.68
CA LEU A 208 -33.37 19.14 21.50
C LEU A 208 -34.43 19.34 22.59
N LYS A 209 -34.02 19.53 23.85
CA LYS A 209 -34.95 19.85 24.95
C LYS A 209 -35.67 21.17 24.71
N GLU A 210 -34.95 22.21 24.31
CA GLU A 210 -35.53 23.53 24.07
C GLU A 210 -36.45 23.52 22.84
N VAL A 211 -36.08 22.82 21.76
CA VAL A 211 -36.95 22.64 20.59
C VAL A 211 -38.24 21.90 20.98
N ASN A 212 -38.14 20.79 21.73
CA ASN A 212 -39.30 20.00 22.15
C ASN A 212 -40.24 20.77 23.08
N LYS A 213 -39.70 21.56 23.99
CA LYS A 213 -40.48 22.42 24.90
C LYS A 213 -41.31 23.46 24.17
N ASN A 214 -40.86 23.88 22.99
CA ASN A 214 -41.50 24.93 22.19
C ASN A 214 -42.45 24.38 21.11
N ILE A 215 -42.63 23.06 21.02
CA ILE A 215 -43.63 22.46 20.12
C ILE A 215 -45.04 22.83 20.59
N GLY A 216 -45.87 23.33 19.66
CA GLY A 216 -47.27 23.65 19.93
C GLY A 216 -47.51 25.00 20.62
N THR A 217 -46.48 25.81 20.87
CA THR A 217 -46.61 27.14 21.50
C THR A 217 -46.78 28.28 20.48
N GLY A 218 -46.94 27.94 19.20
CA GLY A 218 -47.22 28.89 18.12
C GLY A 218 -45.99 29.64 17.62
N ARG A 219 -46.20 30.84 17.06
CA ARG A 219 -45.14 31.62 16.39
C ARG A 219 -43.96 31.94 17.31
N THR A 220 -44.21 32.23 18.59
CA THR A 220 -43.17 32.58 19.55
C THR A 220 -42.23 31.40 19.80
N GLY A 221 -42.78 30.20 20.07
CA GLY A 221 -41.94 29.01 20.25
C GLY A 221 -41.18 28.59 19.00
N LEU A 222 -41.72 28.82 17.81
CA LEU A 222 -40.96 28.57 16.57
C LEU A 222 -39.73 29.47 16.49
N VAL A 223 -39.86 30.75 16.85
CA VAL A 223 -38.73 31.70 16.87
C VAL A 223 -37.67 31.25 17.90
N ASP A 224 -38.11 30.85 19.09
CA ASP A 224 -37.21 30.42 20.17
C ASP A 224 -36.50 29.10 19.84
N ALA A 225 -37.21 28.14 19.25
CA ALA A 225 -36.63 26.87 18.78
C ALA A 225 -35.59 27.11 17.66
N VAL A 226 -35.89 28.00 16.71
CA VAL A 226 -34.94 28.35 15.63
C VAL A 226 -33.73 29.10 16.17
N ALA A 227 -33.90 29.96 17.18
CA ALA A 227 -32.80 30.65 17.84
C ALA A 227 -31.84 29.66 18.54
N ALA A 228 -32.38 28.67 19.28
CA ALA A 228 -31.59 27.63 19.93
C ALA A 228 -30.74 26.81 18.94
N VAL A 229 -31.32 26.41 17.80
CA VAL A 229 -30.59 25.71 16.73
C VAL A 229 -29.51 26.60 16.10
N LYS A 230 -29.79 27.90 15.92
CA LYS A 230 -28.83 28.86 15.35
C LYS A 230 -27.62 29.10 16.27
N GLU A 231 -27.83 29.20 17.58
CA GLU A 231 -26.73 29.37 18.54
C GLU A 231 -25.86 28.12 18.64
N TRP A 232 -26.49 26.94 18.61
CA TRP A 232 -25.77 25.67 18.52
C TRP A 232 -24.87 25.59 17.29
N TRP A 233 -25.42 25.95 16.12
CA TRP A 233 -24.68 25.93 14.86
C TRP A 233 -23.53 26.96 14.82
N ARG A 234 -23.74 28.17 15.36
CA ARG A 234 -22.67 29.18 15.51
C ARG A 234 -21.57 28.71 16.46
N GLY A 235 -21.94 28.00 17.53
CA GLY A 235 -20.99 27.45 18.49
C GLY A 235 -20.13 26.30 17.95
N MET A 236 -20.56 25.61 16.88
CA MET A 236 -19.69 24.66 16.17
C MET A 236 -18.61 25.38 15.38
N LYS A 237 -19.00 26.40 14.63
CA LYS A 237 -18.10 27.11 13.71
C LYS A 237 -16.94 27.83 14.41
N SER A 238 -17.14 28.28 15.66
CA SER A 238 -16.09 28.90 16.46
C SER A 238 -15.05 27.93 17.04
N VAL A 239 -15.32 26.61 17.01
CA VAL A 239 -14.35 25.57 17.42
C VAL A 239 -13.42 25.22 16.26
N ASP A 240 -13.81 25.50 15.02
CA ASP A 240 -13.02 25.24 13.81
C ASP A 240 -11.95 26.33 13.52
N ASP A 241 -11.95 27.44 14.26
CA ASP A 241 -11.04 28.59 14.09
C ASP A 241 -9.83 28.61 15.09
N LEU A 242 -9.56 27.51 15.80
CA LEU A 242 -8.45 27.32 16.76
C LEU A 242 -7.51 26.16 16.37
#